data_AF-A0A2D6NE71-F1
#
_entry.id   AF-A0A2D6NE71-F1
#
_cell.length_a   1.000
_cell.length_b   1.000
_cell.length_c   1.000
_cell.angle_alpha   90.00
_cell.angle_beta   90.00
_cell.angle_gamma   90.00
#
_symmetry.space_group_name_H-M   'P 1'
#
loop_
_entity.id
_entity.type
_entity.pdbx_description
1 polymer ?
#
loop_
_entity_poly.entity_id
_entity_poly.type
_entity_poly.pdbx_seq_one_letter_code
_entity_poly.pdbx_strand_id
1 'polypeptide(L)' 'MKVWICNKCGCEVKDKQPSICPLCFRNDFSKSEISDPDIEEKKISKKYEEVIEQIEKYSEDCEPEKDRFSVED' A
#
# COMPACT_ATOMS: atom_id res chain seq x y z
N MET A 1 17.57 -3.18 3.03
CA MET A 1 18.39 -4.26 2.41
C MET A 1 18.18 -4.25 0.89
N LYS A 2 19.14 -4.71 0.07
CA LYS A 2 18.93 -4.82 -1.40
C LYS A 2 18.25 -6.15 -1.70
N VAL A 3 17.07 -6.12 -2.31
CA VAL A 3 16.32 -7.31 -2.72
C VAL A 3 16.11 -7.28 -4.23
N TRP A 4 16.22 -8.43 -4.88
CA TRP A 4 16.02 -8.61 -6.31
C TRP A 4 14.77 -9.44 -6.52
N ILE A 5 13.80 -8.91 -7.25
CA ILE A 5 12.51 -9.55 -7.49
C ILE A 5 12.44 -9.94 -8.95
N CYS A 6 12.18 -11.22 -9.23
CA CYS A 6 11.98 -11.68 -10.61
C CYS A 6 10.66 -11.15 -11.16
N ASN A 7 10.68 -10.37 -12.26
CA ASN A 7 9.45 -9.80 -12.82
C ASN A 7 8.50 -10.84 -13.41
N LYS A 8 9.00 -12.05 -13.69
CA LYS A 8 8.17 -13.11 -14.30
C LYS A 8 7.39 -13.94 -13.28
N CYS A 9 7.99 -14.23 -12.12
CA CYS A 9 7.42 -15.16 -11.14
C CYS A 9 7.36 -14.59 -9.71
N GLY A 10 7.86 -13.39 -9.47
CA GLY A 10 7.86 -12.76 -8.15
C GLY A 10 8.88 -13.32 -7.16
N CYS A 11 9.77 -14.22 -7.59
CA CYS A 11 10.81 -14.79 -6.70
C CYS A 11 11.73 -13.69 -6.16
N GLU A 12 11.89 -13.64 -4.84
CA GLU A 12 12.72 -12.66 -4.14
C GLU A 12 14.07 -13.25 -3.76
N VAL A 13 15.15 -12.56 -4.10
CA VAL A 13 16.52 -12.95 -3.76
C VAL A 13 17.19 -11.81 -3.00
N LYS A 14 17.66 -12.10 -1.79
CA LYS A 14 18.31 -11.14 -0.90
C LYS A 14 19.80 -11.04 -1.21
N ASP A 15 20.39 -9.88 -0.93
CA ASP A 15 21.82 -9.56 -1.02
C ASP A 15 22.41 -9.41 -2.43
N LYS A 16 22.42 -10.48 -3.24
CA LYS A 16 23.10 -10.47 -4.55
C LYS A 16 22.11 -10.64 -5.69
N GLN A 17 22.36 -9.93 -6.80
CA GLN A 17 21.60 -10.13 -8.02
C GLN A 17 21.84 -11.56 -8.55
N PRO A 18 20.81 -12.41 -8.63
CA PRO A 18 20.93 -13.69 -9.29
C PRO A 18 21.06 -13.49 -10.80
N SER A 19 21.92 -14.29 -11.45
CA SER A 19 22.02 -14.30 -12.92
C SER A 19 20.81 -14.98 -13.58
N ILE A 20 20.15 -15.88 -12.84
CA ILE A 20 19.01 -16.64 -13.32
C ILE A 20 18.04 -16.91 -12.17
N CYS A 21 16.74 -16.84 -12.45
CA CYS A 21 15.71 -17.16 -11.48
C CYS A 21 15.67 -18.66 -11.21
N PRO A 22 15.73 -19.11 -9.94
CA PRO A 22 15.68 -20.53 -9.61
C PRO A 22 14.32 -21.19 -9.91
N LEU A 23 13.25 -20.39 -10.11
CA LEU A 23 11.90 -20.91 -10.39
C LEU A 23 11.58 -20.95 -11.87
N CYS A 24 11.78 -19.83 -12.57
CA CYS A 24 11.37 -19.68 -13.97
C CYS A 24 12.54 -19.67 -14.96
N PHE A 25 13.77 -19.78 -14.47
CA PHE A 25 15.00 -19.81 -15.28
C PHE A 25 15.17 -18.60 -16.23
N ARG A 26 14.52 -17.48 -15.90
CA ARG A 26 14.67 -16.19 -16.61
C ARG A 26 15.64 -15.27 -15.88
N ASN A 27 16.26 -14.34 -16.60
CA ASN A 27 17.23 -13.38 -16.07
C ASN A 27 16.64 -11.97 -15.87
N ASP A 28 15.31 -11.88 -15.76
CA ASP A 28 14.60 -10.60 -15.67
C ASP A 28 14.26 -10.28 -14.20
N PHE A 29 15.01 -9.32 -13.63
CA PHE A 29 14.94 -8.93 -12.22
C PHE A 29 14.84 -7.42 -12.06
N SER A 30 14.00 -6.99 -11.12
CA SER A 30 13.91 -5.62 -10.64
C SER A 30 14.57 -5.50 -9.27
N LYS A 31 15.36 -4.45 -9.08
CA LYS A 31 15.93 -4.12 -7.77
C LYS A 31 14.85 -3.42 -6.94
N SER A 32 14.47 -4.03 -5.82
CA SER A 32 13.64 -3.39 -4.80
C SER A 32 14.49 -3.01 -3.60
N GLU A 33 14.39 -1.75 -3.18
CA GLU A 33 14.90 -1.31 -1.89
C GLU A 33 13.80 -1.50 -0.86
N ILE A 34 13.82 -2.68 -0.22
CA ILE A 34 13.00 -2.91 0.95
C ILE A 34 13.65 -2.11 2.08
N SER A 35 13.02 -0.99 2.40
CA SER A 35 13.22 -0.29 3.67
C SER A 35 12.65 -1.20 4.76
N ASP A 36 13.32 -1.28 5.92
CA ASP A 36 12.95 -2.19 7.00
C ASP A 36 11.42 -2.28 7.23
N PRO A 37 10.84 -3.49 7.33
CA PRO A 37 9.40 -3.67 7.50
C PRO A 37 8.87 -2.97 8.77
N ASP A 38 9.72 -2.81 9.81
CA ASP A 38 9.41 -2.06 11.04
C ASP A 38 9.14 -0.56 10.76
N ILE A 39 9.74 -0.01 9.71
CA ILE A 39 9.56 1.39 9.31
C ILE A 39 8.30 1.55 8.45
N GLU A 40 7.98 0.59 7.58
CA GLU A 40 6.76 0.62 6.77
C GLU A 40 5.50 0.43 7.61
N GLU A 41 5.50 -0.52 8.56
CA GLU A 41 4.35 -0.74 9.45
C GLU A 41 4.05 0.50 10.31
N LYS A 42 5.08 1.16 10.84
CA LYS A 42 4.94 2.42 11.59
C LYS A 42 4.45 3.59 10.74
N LYS A 43 4.83 3.66 9.46
CA LYS A 43 4.34 4.70 8.53
C LYS A 43 2.88 4.47 8.14
N ILE A 44 2.48 3.20 7.97
CA ILE A 44 1.10 2.83 7.68
C ILE A 44 0.21 3.18 8.88
N SER A 45 0.61 2.82 10.10
CA SER A 45 -0.15 3.11 11.33
C SER A 45 -0.49 4.60 11.47
N LYS A 46 0.50 5.48 11.30
CA LYS A 46 0.28 6.94 11.41
C LYS A 46 -0.69 7.48 10.36
N LYS A 47 -0.62 6.97 9.12
CA LYS A 47 -1.49 7.42 8.04
C LYS A 47 -2.95 7.01 8.27
N TYR A 48 -3.19 5.87 8.89
CA TYR A 48 -4.55 5.45 9.26
C TYR A 48 -5.14 6.34 10.37
N GLU A 49 -4.36 6.71 11.38
CA GLU A 49 -4.80 7.63 12.45
C GLU A 49 -5.19 9.00 11.89
N GLU A 50 -4.37 9.59 11.00
CA GLU A 50 -4.70 10.89 10.38
C GLU A 50 -5.96 10.85 9.50
N VAL A 51 -6.23 9.72 8.83
CA VAL A 51 -7.44 9.56 8.00
C VAL A 51 -8.68 9.42 8.88
N ILE A 52 -8.59 8.70 10.00
CA ILE A 52 -9.70 8.55 10.95
C ILE A 52 -10.08 9.91 11.55
N GLU A 53 -9.10 10.69 12.01
CA GLU A 53 -9.34 12.02 12.58
C GLU A 53 -10.02 12.98 11.56
N GLN A 54 -9.62 12.91 10.28
CA GLN A 54 -10.27 13.69 9.23
C GLN A 54 -11.71 13.26 8.96
N ILE A 55 -12.01 11.96 9.00
CA ILE A 55 -13.38 11.45 8.82
C ILE A 55 -14.26 11.89 9.98
N GLU A 56 -13.79 11.72 11.23
CA GLU A 56 -14.55 12.12 12.43
C GLU A 56 -14.85 13.62 12.42
N LYS A 57 -13.87 14.45 12.07
CA LYS A 57 -14.03 15.90 11.93
C LYS A 57 -15.04 16.28 10.84
N TYR A 58 -15.07 15.56 9.72
CA TYR A 58 -16.03 15.82 8.64
C TYR A 58 -17.46 15.39 9.01
N SER A 59 -17.61 14.34 9.82
CA SER A 59 -18.92 13.88 10.31
C SER A 59 -19.51 14.74 11.43
N GLU A 60 -18.70 15.53 12.15
CA GLU A 60 -19.19 16.43 13.20
C GLU A 60 -19.74 17.77 12.64
N ASP A 61 -19.27 18.21 11.47
CA ASP A 61 -19.67 19.49 10.84
C ASP A 61 -20.74 19.35 9.74
N CYS A 62 -21.15 18.11 9.40
CA CYS A 62 -22.12 17.87 8.34
C CYS A 62 -23.53 17.73 8.95
N GLU A 63 -24.29 18.84 8.98
CA GLU A 63 -25.74 18.76 9.20
C GLU A 63 -26.32 17.77 8.18
N PRO A 64 -27.13 16.77 8.59
CA PRO A 64 -27.79 15.90 7.63
C PRO A 64 -28.70 16.80 6.78
N GLU A 65 -28.37 16.95 5.49
CA GLU A 65 -29.29 17.56 4.53
C GLU A 65 -30.60 16.79 4.63
N LYS A 66 -31.60 17.40 5.28
CA LYS A 66 -32.95 16.86 5.35
C LYS A 66 -33.48 16.78 3.94
N ASP A 67 -33.52 15.54 3.47
CA ASP A 67 -34.41 14.97 2.45
C ASP A 67 -35.23 16.01 1.69
N ARG A 68 -34.74 16.41 0.52
CA ARG A 68 -35.38 17.37 -0.38
C ARG A 68 -36.29 16.69 -1.40
N PHE A 69 -36.83 15.52 -1.07
CA PHE A 69 -37.77 14.76 -1.92
C PHE A 69 -39.09 14.45 -1.20
N SER A 70 -39.83 15.50 -0.83
CA SER A 70 -41.30 15.40 -0.84
C SER A 70 -41.78 15.70 -2.26
N VAL A 71 -41.91 14.65 -3.08
CA VAL A 71 -42.65 14.71 -4.36
C VAL A 71 -44.12 14.96 -4.02
N GLU A 72 -44.67 16.09 -4.46
CA GLU A 72 -46.11 16.40 -4.44
C GLU A 72 -46.89 15.35 -5.26
N ASP A 73 -47.98 14.83 -4.67
CA ASP A 73 -49.00 13.96 -5.31
C ASP A 73 -50.15 14.81 -5.86
#